data_AF-A0A7W1V9Q5-F1
#
_entry.id   AF-A0A7W1V9Q5-F1
#
_cell.length_a   1.000
_cell.length_b   1.000
_cell.length_c   1.000
_cell.angle_alpha   90.00
_cell.angle_beta   90.00
_cell.angle_gamma   90.00
#
_symmetry.space_group_name_H-M   'P 1'
#
loop_
_entity.id
_entity.type
_entity.pdbx_description
1 polymer ?
#
loop_
_entity_poly.entity_id
_entity_poly.type
_entity_poly.pdbx_seq_one_letter_code
_entity_poly.pdbx_strand_id
1 'polypeptide(L)'
;MKKAVFTALFVFACLSMNAFSQTVSPSVIPTRPREVITKPTASPSPTAAPRGVIITHTLPSPVPIATPRPTPAPTQSPSPIFTPIYPTPTPTPRPAPTFYKPISFAQIKSKIAEAKRQMQARPIPTALTDSFLITNVVRIAFHDYKTGQIDYIVMTKDSFLAKGAEIAVTTSNGKLVTVKNVRANGVNTPVMIIDADNKAHLPLLVQYPVERNGSLYEMAFYISTHPGIATPEVVNAGRIYVRNIIDTARTNLQKKGIYISTQITDMAERLSIVEHVDHQRFNNEYHPNIYNDIFALYALNEGQTYRYSVSSAGAGGMVQMIPWTYNMIRSRYYSVGLMPDFVEGMRNHTNAAQAMLLYMQMTWSDITSSETVNNALAEGIATPAELMSAGYNSNPSKLAGYIRRGGENWKSLIPRETKIYLQINASMDRFVPYIPRTK
;
A
#
# COMPACT_ATOMS: atom_id res chain seq x y z
N MET A 1 5.04 -53.59 55.98
CA MET A 1 3.59 -53.68 56.29
C MET A 1 2.82 -52.92 55.22
N LYS A 2 1.63 -53.42 54.87
CA LYS A 2 1.05 -53.49 53.52
C LYS A 2 0.63 -52.14 52.90
N LYS A 3 0.99 -51.94 51.63
CA LYS A 3 0.40 -50.99 50.67
C LYS A 3 -0.80 -51.67 50.00
N ALA A 4 -1.93 -50.97 49.88
CA ALA A 4 -3.08 -51.42 49.09
C ALA A 4 -3.09 -50.69 47.74
N VAL A 5 -3.19 -51.51 46.70
CA VAL A 5 -3.21 -51.21 45.27
C VAL A 5 -4.67 -50.98 44.86
N PHE A 6 -4.96 -49.94 44.08
CA PHE A 6 -6.21 -49.84 43.33
C PHE A 6 -5.88 -49.75 41.84
N THR A 7 -6.16 -50.86 41.16
CA THR A 7 -6.08 -51.05 39.71
C THR A 7 -7.46 -50.70 39.14
N ALA A 8 -7.54 -49.71 38.26
CA ALA A 8 -8.74 -49.44 37.48
C ALA A 8 -8.53 -49.97 36.04
N LEU A 9 -9.19 -51.10 35.78
CA LEU A 9 -9.43 -51.69 34.47
C LEU A 9 -10.47 -50.83 33.75
N PHE A 10 -10.23 -50.36 32.53
CA PHE A 10 -11.32 -49.96 31.63
C PHE A 10 -11.18 -50.64 30.28
N VAL A 11 -12.30 -51.27 29.92
CA VAL A 11 -12.49 -52.26 28.89
C VAL A 11 -12.66 -51.58 27.53
N PHE A 12 -11.93 -52.10 26.55
CA PHE A 12 -12.09 -51.83 25.13
C PHE A 12 -13.35 -52.56 24.63
N ALA A 13 -14.33 -51.82 24.08
CA ALA A 13 -15.47 -52.40 23.39
C ALA A 13 -15.60 -51.77 22.00
N CYS A 14 -15.24 -52.56 20.99
CA CYS A 14 -15.60 -52.38 19.59
C CYS A 14 -17.11 -52.68 19.37
N LEU A 15 -17.59 -52.35 18.16
CA LEU A 15 -18.93 -52.53 17.56
C LEU A 15 -19.77 -51.23 17.66
N SER A 16 -20.33 -50.65 16.60
CA SER A 16 -20.76 -51.19 15.31
C SER A 16 -20.87 -50.07 14.28
N MET A 17 -20.65 -50.44 13.02
CA MET A 17 -20.80 -49.60 11.84
C MET A 17 -22.28 -49.35 11.56
N ASN A 18 -22.65 -48.11 11.25
CA ASN A 18 -23.84 -47.83 10.45
C ASN A 18 -23.41 -46.99 9.25
N ALA A 19 -23.44 -47.65 8.10
CA ALA A 19 -23.28 -47.06 6.79
C ALA A 19 -24.53 -46.23 6.45
N PHE A 20 -24.36 -44.93 6.25
CA PHE A 20 -25.26 -44.15 5.43
C PHE A 20 -24.60 -43.95 4.06
N SER A 21 -25.05 -44.76 3.11
CA SER A 21 -24.83 -44.55 1.69
C SER A 21 -25.69 -43.35 1.25
N GLN A 22 -25.06 -42.26 0.82
CA GLN A 22 -25.72 -41.27 -0.02
C GLN A 22 -25.11 -41.38 -1.42
N THR A 23 -25.92 -41.95 -2.32
CA THR A 23 -25.70 -41.93 -3.78
C THR A 23 -25.71 -40.50 -4.28
N VAL A 24 -24.53 -40.01 -4.66
CA VAL A 24 -24.37 -38.75 -5.40
C VAL A 24 -24.50 -39.06 -6.89
N SER A 25 -25.48 -38.42 -7.55
CA SER A 25 -25.58 -38.42 -9.02
C SER A 25 -24.40 -37.65 -9.62
N PRO A 26 -23.75 -38.15 -10.69
CA PRO A 26 -22.64 -37.46 -11.33
C PRO A 26 -23.13 -36.18 -12.03
N SER A 27 -22.62 -35.04 -11.58
CA SER A 27 -22.78 -33.77 -12.29
C SER A 27 -21.84 -33.74 -13.50
N VAL A 28 -22.40 -33.40 -14.66
CA VAL A 28 -21.73 -33.35 -15.96
C VAL A 28 -20.62 -32.29 -15.95
N ILE A 29 -19.39 -32.72 -16.20
CA ILE A 29 -18.24 -31.85 -16.43
C ILE A 29 -18.32 -31.32 -17.87
N PRO A 30 -18.37 -30.00 -18.13
CA PRO A 30 -18.17 -29.46 -19.46
C PRO A 30 -16.69 -29.52 -19.82
N THR A 31 -16.30 -30.50 -20.63
CA THR A 31 -14.99 -30.63 -21.25
C THR A 31 -14.86 -29.63 -22.42
N ARG A 32 -14.00 -28.62 -22.26
CA ARG A 32 -13.52 -27.79 -23.37
C ARG A 32 -12.35 -28.52 -24.04
N PRO A 33 -12.38 -28.82 -25.36
CA PRO A 33 -11.28 -29.48 -26.04
C PRO A 33 -10.04 -28.58 -26.09
N ARG A 34 -8.90 -29.14 -25.68
CA ARG A 34 -7.56 -28.56 -25.82
C ARG A 34 -6.95 -29.14 -27.10
N GLU A 35 -6.83 -28.32 -28.14
CA GLU A 35 -6.02 -28.67 -29.31
C GLU A 35 -4.54 -28.69 -28.89
N VAL A 36 -3.94 -29.88 -28.96
CA VAL A 36 -2.50 -30.10 -28.83
C VAL A 36 -1.96 -30.29 -30.24
N ILE A 37 -1.29 -29.27 -30.78
CA ILE A 37 -0.50 -29.41 -32.01
C ILE A 37 0.81 -30.09 -31.62
N THR A 38 0.92 -31.39 -31.91
CA THR A 38 2.16 -32.16 -31.87
C THR A 38 2.96 -31.88 -33.14
N LYS A 39 4.15 -31.29 -33.00
CA LYS A 39 5.18 -31.30 -34.06
C LYS A 39 6.22 -32.39 -33.73
N PRO A 40 6.70 -33.17 -34.72
CA PRO A 40 7.58 -34.30 -34.45
C PRO A 40 9.00 -33.89 -34.04
N THR A 41 9.55 -34.68 -33.14
CA THR A 41 10.93 -34.69 -32.64
C THR A 41 11.91 -35.13 -33.72
N ALA A 42 13.01 -34.38 -33.90
CA ALA A 42 14.19 -34.81 -34.65
C ALA A 42 15.41 -34.82 -33.72
N SER A 43 16.23 -35.87 -33.89
CA SER A 43 17.41 -36.25 -33.09
C SER A 43 18.60 -35.29 -33.26
N PRO A 44 19.57 -35.25 -32.31
CA PRO A 44 20.60 -34.21 -32.26
C PRO A 44 21.90 -34.57 -32.99
N SER A 45 22.57 -33.58 -33.57
CA SER A 45 23.99 -33.60 -33.98
C SER A 45 24.55 -32.17 -34.07
N PRO A 46 25.89 -31.96 -34.04
CA PRO A 46 26.52 -31.26 -32.94
C PRO A 46 26.97 -29.82 -33.25
N THR A 47 27.10 -29.07 -32.15
CA THR A 47 27.86 -27.84 -31.86
C THR A 47 28.63 -27.19 -33.01
N ALA A 48 28.22 -25.96 -33.36
CA ALA A 48 29.05 -24.98 -34.07
C ALA A 48 29.03 -23.63 -33.32
N ALA A 49 30.23 -23.03 -33.20
CA ALA A 49 30.54 -21.78 -32.51
C ALA A 49 29.79 -20.54 -33.08
N PRO A 50 29.66 -19.45 -32.29
CA PRO A 50 28.82 -18.31 -32.67
C PRO A 50 29.45 -17.49 -33.80
N ARG A 51 28.74 -17.42 -34.94
CA ARG A 51 29.01 -16.47 -36.02
C ARG A 51 28.28 -15.15 -35.75
N GLY A 52 28.99 -14.04 -35.98
CA GLY A 52 28.51 -12.68 -35.76
C GLY A 52 27.25 -12.35 -36.56
N VAL A 53 26.35 -11.60 -35.93
CA VAL A 53 25.13 -11.06 -36.53
C VAL A 53 25.51 -9.85 -37.37
N ILE A 54 25.45 -10.00 -38.69
CA ILE A 54 25.44 -8.89 -39.65
C ILE A 54 23.98 -8.42 -39.73
N ILE A 55 23.71 -7.19 -39.29
CA ILE A 55 22.42 -6.53 -39.48
C ILE A 55 22.44 -5.92 -40.89
N THR A 56 21.78 -6.54 -41.86
CA THR A 56 21.48 -5.94 -43.17
C THR A 56 20.19 -5.13 -43.05
N HIS A 57 20.31 -3.80 -43.07
CA HIS A 57 19.17 -2.90 -43.26
C HIS A 57 18.81 -2.82 -44.75
N THR A 58 17.87 -3.64 -45.20
CA THR A 58 17.16 -3.41 -46.46
C THR A 58 15.84 -2.71 -46.17
N LEU A 59 15.84 -1.38 -46.24
CA LEU A 59 14.63 -0.56 -46.25
C LEU A 59 14.02 -0.59 -47.67
N PRO A 60 12.69 -0.78 -47.81
CA PRO A 60 12.02 -0.67 -49.11
C PRO A 60 12.00 0.79 -49.60
N SER A 61 12.10 0.96 -50.92
CA SER A 61 12.06 2.26 -51.59
C SER A 61 10.74 3.00 -51.33
N PRO A 62 10.77 4.35 -51.19
CA PRO A 62 9.59 5.14 -50.90
C PRO A 62 8.59 5.15 -52.07
N VAL A 63 7.33 4.87 -51.75
CA VAL A 63 6.19 5.03 -52.65
C VAL A 63 5.90 6.53 -52.82
N PRO A 64 5.65 7.04 -54.05
CA PRO A 64 5.29 8.44 -54.27
C PRO A 64 4.01 8.80 -53.51
N ILE A 65 4.11 9.81 -52.63
CA ILE A 65 2.97 10.36 -51.88
C ILE A 65 2.15 11.23 -52.82
N ALA A 66 0.86 10.90 -52.98
CA ALA A 66 -0.09 11.72 -53.72
C ALA A 66 -0.29 13.08 -53.02
N THR A 67 -0.35 14.13 -53.84
CA THR A 67 -0.57 15.52 -53.43
C THR A 67 -1.89 15.66 -52.64
N PRO A 68 -1.90 16.25 -51.43
CA PRO A 68 -3.11 16.40 -50.65
C PRO A 68 -4.07 17.41 -51.29
N ARG A 69 -5.33 16.99 -51.44
CA ARG A 69 -6.48 17.82 -51.81
C ARG A 69 -6.73 18.85 -50.71
N PRO A 70 -7.01 20.14 -51.02
CA PRO A 70 -7.27 21.16 -50.01
C PRO A 70 -8.49 20.78 -49.15
N THR A 71 -8.25 20.67 -47.84
CA THR A 71 -9.28 20.46 -46.81
C THR A 71 -10.09 21.75 -46.62
N PRO A 72 -11.43 21.71 -46.61
CA PRO A 72 -12.25 22.87 -46.32
C PRO A 72 -11.97 23.41 -44.91
N ALA A 73 -12.09 24.73 -44.77
CA ALA A 73 -11.86 25.45 -43.52
C ALA A 73 -12.65 24.82 -42.34
N PRO A 74 -12.07 24.74 -41.14
CA PRO A 74 -12.72 24.13 -39.99
C PRO A 74 -13.95 24.93 -39.60
N THR A 75 -15.13 24.30 -39.68
CA THR A 75 -16.34 24.76 -39.02
C THR A 75 -16.05 24.87 -37.53
N GLN A 76 -16.26 26.06 -36.95
CA GLN A 76 -16.10 26.29 -35.51
C GLN A 76 -16.96 25.28 -34.75
N SER A 77 -16.30 24.34 -34.08
CA SER A 77 -16.96 23.44 -33.13
C SER A 77 -17.53 24.29 -32.00
N PRO A 78 -18.79 24.11 -31.58
CA PRO A 78 -19.38 24.91 -30.50
C PRO A 78 -18.48 24.80 -29.27
N SER A 79 -18.12 25.95 -28.70
CA SER A 79 -17.38 26.02 -27.45
C SER A 79 -18.06 25.10 -26.43
N PRO A 80 -17.31 24.23 -25.71
CA PRO A 80 -17.90 23.40 -24.67
C PRO A 80 -18.60 24.33 -23.69
N ILE A 81 -19.92 24.15 -23.55
CA ILE A 81 -20.70 24.79 -22.49
C ILE A 81 -20.09 24.25 -21.19
N PHE A 82 -19.31 25.10 -20.51
CA PHE A 82 -18.91 24.86 -19.14
C PHE A 82 -20.19 24.84 -18.31
N THR A 83 -20.72 23.66 -18.01
CA THR A 83 -21.61 23.51 -16.86
C THR A 83 -20.85 24.07 -15.66
N PRO A 84 -21.37 25.10 -14.96
CA PRO A 84 -20.73 25.60 -13.77
C PRO A 84 -20.58 24.44 -12.80
N ILE A 85 -19.33 24.13 -12.45
CA ILE A 85 -19.03 23.21 -11.36
C ILE A 85 -19.60 23.91 -10.13
N TYR A 86 -20.78 23.48 -9.69
CA TYR A 86 -21.30 23.86 -8.38
C TYR A 86 -20.18 23.62 -7.36
N PRO A 87 -19.87 24.57 -6.47
CA PRO A 87 -18.86 24.36 -5.45
C PRO A 87 -19.28 23.13 -4.65
N THR A 88 -18.58 22.01 -4.85
CA THR A 88 -18.70 20.85 -3.99
C THR A 88 -18.50 21.36 -2.56
N PRO A 89 -19.44 21.13 -1.63
CA PRO A 89 -19.30 21.61 -0.27
C PRO A 89 -17.93 21.19 0.26
N THR A 90 -17.14 22.16 0.74
CA THR A 90 -15.83 21.90 1.32
C THR A 90 -15.99 20.79 2.35
N PRO A 91 -15.32 19.64 2.20
CA PRO A 91 -15.45 18.53 3.13
C PRO A 91 -15.16 19.03 4.55
N THR A 92 -16.11 18.88 5.45
CA THR A 92 -15.98 19.34 6.83
C THR A 92 -14.91 18.50 7.55
N PRO A 93 -14.14 19.09 8.48
CA PRO A 93 -13.24 18.32 9.34
C PRO A 93 -13.98 17.13 9.95
N ARG A 94 -13.32 15.96 10.03
CA ARG A 94 -13.90 14.88 10.82
C ARG A 94 -14.04 15.45 12.23
N PRO A 95 -15.23 15.40 12.86
CA PRO A 95 -15.34 15.82 14.25
C PRO A 95 -14.27 15.07 15.04
N ALA A 96 -13.47 15.81 15.81
CA ALA A 96 -12.55 15.19 16.77
C ALA A 96 -13.35 14.11 17.50
N PRO A 97 -12.81 12.90 17.70
CA PRO A 97 -13.63 11.82 18.19
C PRO A 97 -14.06 12.11 19.64
N THR A 98 -15.20 12.79 19.77
CA THR A 98 -15.92 12.98 21.04
C THR A 98 -16.37 11.64 21.61
N PHE A 99 -16.34 10.59 20.79
CA PHE A 99 -16.66 9.22 21.13
C PHE A 99 -15.55 8.47 21.89
N TYR A 100 -14.28 8.90 21.83
CA TYR A 100 -13.18 8.20 22.51
C TYR A 100 -12.62 9.01 23.67
N LYS A 101 -12.38 8.32 24.79
CA LYS A 101 -11.65 8.91 25.91
C LYS A 101 -10.17 9.08 25.48
N PRO A 102 -9.61 10.30 25.59
CA PRO A 102 -8.23 10.53 25.17
C PRO A 102 -7.26 9.72 26.03
N ILE A 103 -6.29 9.09 25.38
CA ILE A 103 -5.13 8.44 26.00
C ILE A 103 -3.86 8.88 25.28
N SER A 104 -2.73 8.94 25.99
CA SER A 104 -1.47 9.41 25.41
C SER A 104 -0.88 8.41 24.42
N PHE A 105 0.02 8.86 23.55
CA PHE A 105 0.75 8.00 22.62
C PHE A 105 1.48 6.86 23.33
N ALA A 106 2.13 7.13 24.46
CA ALA A 106 2.80 6.11 25.27
C ALA A 106 1.80 5.04 25.79
N GLN A 107 0.61 5.46 26.22
CA GLN A 107 -0.44 4.53 26.64
C GLN A 107 -0.96 3.68 25.47
N ILE A 108 -1.16 4.29 24.30
CA ILE A 108 -1.56 3.58 23.07
C ILE A 108 -0.51 2.51 22.72
N LYS A 109 0.77 2.88 22.65
CA LYS A 109 1.88 1.95 22.34
C LYS A 109 1.98 0.82 23.35
N SER A 110 1.86 1.12 24.64
CA SER A 110 1.86 0.11 25.71
C SER A 110 0.72 -0.90 25.55
N LYS A 111 -0.51 -0.40 25.30
CA LYS A 111 -1.68 -1.25 25.07
C LYS A 111 -1.57 -2.10 23.81
N ILE A 112 -1.01 -1.56 22.73
CA ILE A 112 -0.74 -2.33 21.50
C ILE A 112 0.28 -3.44 21.77
N ALA A 113 1.37 -3.13 22.47
CA ALA A 113 2.40 -4.12 22.82
C ALA A 113 1.82 -5.24 23.70
N GLU A 114 0.98 -4.87 24.67
CA GLU A 114 0.26 -5.82 25.51
C GLU A 114 -0.70 -6.69 24.69
N ALA A 115 -1.53 -6.08 23.82
CA ALA A 115 -2.46 -6.79 22.95
C ALA A 115 -1.71 -7.80 22.06
N LYS A 116 -0.59 -7.38 21.46
CA LYS A 116 0.24 -8.24 20.61
C LYS A 116 0.77 -9.44 21.40
N ARG A 117 1.34 -9.21 22.59
CA ARG A 117 1.83 -10.28 23.47
C ARG A 117 0.73 -11.26 23.84
N GLN A 118 -0.45 -10.77 24.22
CA GLN A 118 -1.58 -11.63 24.59
C GLN A 118 -2.12 -12.44 23.40
N MET A 119 -2.19 -11.86 22.19
CA MET A 119 -2.59 -12.58 20.97
C MET A 119 -1.55 -13.63 20.55
N GLN A 120 -0.26 -13.35 20.73
CA GLN A 120 0.81 -14.31 20.43
C GLN A 120 0.85 -15.47 21.43
N ALA A 121 0.53 -15.22 22.71
CA ALA A 121 0.44 -16.26 23.73
C ALA A 121 -0.79 -17.17 23.57
N ARG A 122 -1.84 -16.69 22.88
CA ARG A 122 -3.07 -17.44 22.60
C ARG A 122 -3.36 -17.40 21.09
N PRO A 123 -2.55 -18.12 20.28
CA PRO A 123 -2.71 -18.12 18.84
C PRO A 123 -4.08 -18.69 18.47
N ILE A 124 -4.69 -18.14 17.42
CA ILE A 124 -5.82 -18.79 16.76
C ILE A 124 -5.26 -20.10 16.19
N PRO A 125 -5.87 -21.27 16.46
CA PRO A 125 -5.45 -22.52 15.83
C PRO A 125 -5.52 -22.35 14.31
N THR A 126 -4.38 -22.44 13.62
CA THR A 126 -4.30 -22.28 12.15
C THR A 126 -3.95 -23.60 11.44
N ALA A 127 -3.82 -24.71 12.18
CA ALA A 127 -3.42 -26.01 11.67
C ALA A 127 -4.62 -26.90 11.28
N LEU A 128 -4.40 -27.74 10.25
CA LEU A 128 -5.28 -28.73 9.61
C LEU A 128 -5.71 -29.90 10.53
N THR A 129 -6.28 -29.65 11.71
CA THR A 129 -6.84 -30.76 12.53
C THR A 129 -8.34 -30.94 12.37
N ASP A 130 -9.05 -29.98 11.77
CA ASP A 130 -10.46 -30.09 11.42
C ASP A 130 -10.68 -29.65 9.97
N SER A 131 -11.74 -30.17 9.33
CA SER A 131 -12.04 -30.06 7.89
C SER A 131 -12.35 -28.62 7.39
N PHE A 132 -12.02 -27.58 8.16
CA PHE A 132 -12.18 -26.18 7.82
C PHE A 132 -10.89 -25.40 8.12
N LEU A 133 -10.29 -24.78 7.11
CA LEU A 133 -9.16 -23.87 7.31
C LEU A 133 -9.62 -22.66 8.13
N ILE A 134 -9.10 -22.51 9.35
CA ILE A 134 -9.31 -21.34 10.25
C ILE A 134 -8.51 -20.12 9.74
N THR A 135 -8.30 -20.01 8.42
CA THR A 135 -7.74 -18.81 7.80
C THR A 135 -8.83 -17.79 7.49
N ASN A 136 -10.12 -18.14 7.63
CA ASN A 136 -11.24 -17.23 7.37
C ASN A 136 -11.68 -16.38 8.59
N VAL A 137 -10.89 -16.33 9.67
CA VAL A 137 -11.23 -15.53 10.86
C VAL A 137 -10.19 -14.45 11.13
N VAL A 138 -10.64 -13.31 11.64
CA VAL A 138 -9.81 -12.23 12.14
C VAL A 138 -10.08 -12.04 13.63
N ARG A 139 -9.06 -11.62 14.37
CA ARG A 139 -9.20 -11.22 15.76
C ARG A 139 -8.79 -9.78 15.94
N ILE A 140 -9.63 -8.99 16.61
CA ILE A 140 -9.41 -7.57 16.84
C ILE A 140 -9.27 -7.37 18.34
N ALA A 141 -8.11 -6.87 18.77
CA ALA A 141 -7.92 -6.40 20.14
C ALA A 141 -8.43 -4.96 20.25
N PHE A 142 -9.08 -4.64 21.37
CA PHE A 142 -9.51 -3.29 21.68
C PHE A 142 -9.39 -3.00 23.17
N HIS A 143 -9.26 -1.72 23.50
CA HIS A 143 -9.24 -1.24 24.87
C HIS A 143 -10.66 -0.95 25.35
N ASP A 144 -11.12 -1.70 26.36
CA ASP A 144 -12.37 -1.40 27.04
C ASP A 144 -12.14 -0.29 28.08
N TYR A 145 -12.75 0.88 27.84
CA TYR A 145 -12.64 2.04 28.73
C TYR A 145 -13.37 1.87 30.07
N LYS A 146 -14.35 0.97 30.18
CA LYS A 146 -15.06 0.71 31.43
C LYS A 146 -14.19 -0.10 32.39
N THR A 147 -13.56 -1.15 31.89
CA THR A 147 -12.75 -2.06 32.71
C THR A 147 -11.28 -1.68 32.77
N GLY A 148 -10.81 -0.85 31.84
CA GLY A 148 -9.39 -0.51 31.71
C GLY A 148 -8.58 -1.56 30.94
N GLN A 149 -9.18 -2.72 30.62
CA GLN A 149 -8.51 -3.91 30.11
C GLN A 149 -8.51 -3.98 28.58
N ILE A 150 -7.79 -4.96 28.04
CA ILE A 150 -7.86 -5.37 26.64
C ILE A 150 -8.87 -6.50 26.51
N ASP A 151 -9.76 -6.39 25.54
CA ASP A 151 -10.71 -7.44 25.17
C ASP A 151 -10.60 -7.70 23.65
N TYR A 152 -11.26 -8.76 23.19
CA TYR A 152 -11.11 -9.28 21.85
C TYR A 152 -12.44 -9.60 21.22
N ILE A 153 -12.52 -9.30 19.92
CA ILE A 153 -13.58 -9.79 19.04
C ILE A 153 -12.95 -10.77 18.06
N VAL A 154 -13.65 -11.86 17.77
CA VAL A 154 -13.33 -12.79 16.69
C VAL A 154 -14.50 -12.77 15.71
N MET A 155 -14.21 -12.60 14.43
CA MET A 155 -15.23 -12.57 13.37
C MET A 155 -14.66 -13.12 12.06
N THR A 156 -15.51 -13.45 11.09
CA THR A 156 -15.04 -13.91 9.77
C THR A 156 -14.38 -12.79 8.98
N LYS A 157 -13.48 -13.11 8.05
CA LYS A 157 -12.89 -12.11 7.14
C LYS A 157 -13.96 -11.44 6.29
N ASP A 158 -14.95 -12.19 5.82
CA ASP A 158 -16.06 -11.64 5.02
C ASP A 158 -16.82 -10.56 5.79
N SER A 159 -17.19 -10.86 7.04
CA SER A 159 -17.82 -9.89 7.95
C SER A 159 -16.91 -8.71 8.23
N PHE A 160 -15.61 -8.95 8.44
CA PHE A 160 -14.65 -7.89 8.69
C PHE A 160 -14.45 -6.97 7.50
N LEU A 161 -14.55 -7.49 6.26
CA LEU A 161 -14.36 -6.74 5.01
C LEU A 161 -15.68 -6.25 4.40
N ALA A 162 -16.83 -6.56 4.99
CA ALA A 162 -18.12 -6.08 4.53
C ALA A 162 -18.26 -4.57 4.77
N LYS A 163 -18.16 -3.79 3.68
CA LYS A 163 -18.19 -2.32 3.73
C LYS A 163 -19.50 -1.81 4.37
N GLY A 164 -19.37 -0.99 5.42
CA GLY A 164 -20.52 -0.36 6.07
C GLY A 164 -21.38 -1.31 6.92
N ALA A 165 -20.98 -2.58 7.07
CA ALA A 165 -21.70 -3.53 7.91
C ALA A 165 -21.61 -3.13 9.39
N GLU A 166 -22.73 -3.31 10.09
CA GLU A 166 -22.83 -3.23 11.55
C GLU A 166 -23.16 -4.63 12.06
N ILE A 167 -22.22 -5.21 12.80
CA ILE A 167 -22.26 -6.64 13.15
C ILE A 167 -22.21 -6.75 14.66
N ALA A 168 -23.27 -7.33 15.25
CA ALA A 168 -23.28 -7.66 16.66
C ALA A 168 -22.37 -8.87 16.91
N VAL A 169 -21.43 -8.73 17.84
CA VAL A 169 -20.47 -9.79 18.20
C VAL A 169 -20.30 -9.83 19.71
N THR A 170 -20.16 -11.04 20.26
CA THR A 170 -19.82 -11.25 21.66
C THR A 170 -18.29 -11.25 21.82
N THR A 171 -17.77 -10.46 22.76
CA THR A 171 -16.34 -10.39 23.04
C THR A 171 -15.86 -11.63 23.79
N SER A 172 -14.54 -11.79 23.93
CA SER A 172 -13.97 -12.91 24.70
C SER A 172 -14.33 -12.88 26.18
N ASN A 173 -14.68 -11.71 26.74
CA ASN A 173 -15.19 -11.58 28.10
C ASN A 173 -16.73 -11.64 28.21
N GLY A 174 -17.42 -12.04 27.13
CA GLY A 174 -18.88 -12.22 27.14
C GLY A 174 -19.70 -10.94 26.95
N LYS A 175 -19.07 -9.81 26.59
CA LYS A 175 -19.77 -8.54 26.37
C LYS A 175 -20.36 -8.51 24.95
N LEU A 176 -21.60 -8.05 24.80
CA LEU A 176 -22.16 -7.77 23.48
C LEU A 176 -21.69 -6.40 22.98
N VAL A 177 -21.13 -6.36 21.78
CA VAL A 177 -20.68 -5.14 21.10
C VAL A 177 -21.13 -5.14 19.63
N THR A 178 -21.24 -3.96 19.04
CA THR A 178 -21.45 -3.77 17.61
C THR A 178 -20.13 -3.34 16.97
N VAL A 179 -19.69 -4.08 15.96
CA VAL A 179 -18.53 -3.75 15.13
C VAL A 179 -19.02 -3.11 13.84
N LYS A 180 -18.62 -1.87 13.59
CA LYS A 180 -18.90 -1.15 12.35
C LYS A 180 -17.67 -1.06 11.48
N ASN A 181 -17.72 -1.66 10.30
CA ASN A 181 -16.67 -1.47 9.29
C ASN A 181 -16.78 -0.07 8.68
N VAL A 182 -15.72 0.73 8.79
CA VAL A 182 -15.68 2.08 8.20
C VAL A 182 -15.32 2.02 6.71
N ARG A 183 -14.33 1.20 6.35
CA ARG A 183 -13.96 0.88 4.96
C ARG A 183 -13.20 -0.44 4.91
N ALA A 184 -13.46 -1.26 3.91
CA ALA A 184 -12.71 -2.49 3.66
C ALA A 184 -11.30 -2.16 3.12
N ASN A 185 -10.25 -2.65 3.77
CA ASN A 185 -8.86 -2.45 3.34
C ASN A 185 -7.90 -3.53 3.90
N GLY A 186 -8.27 -4.81 3.78
CA GLY A 186 -7.44 -5.93 4.23
C GLY A 186 -7.03 -5.79 5.70
N VAL A 187 -5.72 -5.94 5.98
CA VAL A 187 -5.15 -5.78 7.34
C VAL A 187 -5.33 -4.38 7.92
N ASN A 188 -5.50 -3.36 7.07
CA ASN A 188 -5.68 -1.95 7.46
C ASN A 188 -7.16 -1.55 7.46
N THR A 189 -8.10 -2.49 7.57
CA THR A 189 -9.53 -2.17 7.66
C THR A 189 -9.82 -1.45 9.00
N PRO A 190 -10.21 -0.16 8.99
CA PRO A 190 -10.67 0.54 10.18
C PRO A 190 -12.06 0.06 10.61
N VAL A 191 -12.22 -0.14 11.92
CA VAL A 191 -13.50 -0.49 12.55
C VAL A 191 -13.82 0.46 13.69
N MET A 192 -15.10 0.59 14.02
CA MET A 192 -15.54 1.13 15.30
C MET A 192 -16.16 0.01 16.12
N ILE A 193 -15.91 0.00 17.42
CA ILE A 193 -16.45 -0.99 18.35
C ILE A 193 -17.30 -0.23 19.35
N ILE A 194 -18.59 -0.53 19.42
CA ILE A 194 -19.58 0.21 20.20
C ILE A 194 -20.27 -0.78 21.14
N ASP A 195 -20.37 -0.47 22.43
CA ASP A 195 -21.12 -1.31 23.36
C ASP A 195 -22.62 -1.00 23.41
N ALA A 196 -23.37 -1.77 24.21
CA ALA A 196 -24.81 -1.61 24.38
C ALA A 196 -25.22 -0.21 24.91
N ASP A 197 -24.32 0.52 25.57
CA ASP A 197 -24.56 1.90 26.04
C ASP A 197 -24.19 2.95 24.98
N ASN A 198 -23.98 2.51 23.73
CA ASN A 198 -23.51 3.34 22.62
C ASN A 198 -22.14 4.02 22.88
N LYS A 199 -21.30 3.43 23.75
CA LYS A 199 -19.95 3.94 24.01
C LYS A 199 -18.93 3.28 23.10
N ALA A 200 -18.11 4.09 22.46
CA ALA A 200 -17.07 3.59 21.57
C ALA A 200 -15.83 3.13 22.37
N HIS A 201 -15.28 2.00 21.96
CA HIS A 201 -14.03 1.43 22.46
C HIS A 201 -12.93 1.59 21.43
N LEU A 202 -11.70 1.78 21.90
CA LEU A 202 -10.54 2.02 21.04
C LEU A 202 -10.02 0.69 20.49
N PRO A 203 -10.16 0.38 19.19
CA PRO A 203 -9.44 -0.74 18.60
C PRO A 203 -7.92 -0.55 18.76
N LEU A 204 -7.13 -1.62 18.76
CA LEU A 204 -5.69 -1.53 18.99
C LEU A 204 -4.89 -2.28 17.93
N LEU A 205 -5.28 -3.52 17.64
CA LEU A 205 -4.49 -4.41 16.81
C LEU A 205 -5.38 -5.43 16.12
N VAL A 206 -5.14 -5.64 14.84
CA VAL A 206 -5.79 -6.67 14.04
C VAL A 206 -4.81 -7.83 13.87
N GLN A 207 -5.22 -9.01 14.29
CA GLN A 207 -4.59 -10.28 13.92
C GLN A 207 -5.30 -10.83 12.68
N TYR A 208 -4.59 -10.87 11.55
CA TYR A 208 -5.15 -11.18 10.23
C TYR A 208 -4.37 -12.31 9.56
N PRO A 209 -5.00 -13.44 9.19
CA PRO A 209 -4.36 -14.49 8.40
C PRO A 209 -4.17 -14.00 6.96
N VAL A 210 -2.93 -13.74 6.55
CA VAL A 210 -2.63 -13.38 5.16
C VAL A 210 -2.47 -14.65 4.36
N GLU A 211 -3.23 -14.78 3.27
CA GLU A 211 -3.19 -15.94 2.39
C GLU A 211 -2.48 -15.61 1.07
N ARG A 212 -1.80 -16.60 0.50
CA ARG A 212 -1.29 -16.57 -0.87
C ARG A 212 -1.59 -17.91 -1.52
N ASN A 213 -2.16 -17.88 -2.73
CA ASN A 213 -2.54 -19.09 -3.47
C ASN A 213 -3.42 -20.06 -2.65
N GLY A 214 -4.38 -19.52 -1.89
CA GLY A 214 -5.29 -20.31 -1.04
C GLY A 214 -4.66 -20.93 0.20
N SER A 215 -3.38 -20.67 0.48
CA SER A 215 -2.66 -21.17 1.66
C SER A 215 -2.29 -20.03 2.60
N LEU A 216 -2.29 -20.29 3.91
CA LEU A 216 -1.79 -19.34 4.89
C LEU A 216 -0.32 -19.00 4.59
N TYR A 217 -0.04 -17.73 4.39
CA TYR A 217 1.30 -17.20 4.14
C TYR A 217 1.93 -16.66 5.43
N GLU A 218 1.24 -15.77 6.14
CA GLU A 218 1.69 -15.26 7.44
C GLU A 218 0.53 -14.79 8.30
N MET A 219 0.71 -14.79 9.63
CA MET A 219 -0.20 -14.10 10.54
C MET A 219 0.26 -12.66 10.73
N ALA A 220 -0.49 -11.71 10.17
CA ALA A 220 -0.23 -10.29 10.33
C ALA A 220 -0.76 -9.78 11.68
N PHE A 221 0.00 -8.90 12.32
CA PHE A 221 -0.41 -8.09 13.46
C PHE A 221 -0.28 -6.64 13.06
N TYR A 222 -1.41 -5.98 12.77
CA TYR A 222 -1.41 -4.67 12.12
C TYR A 222 -2.36 -3.70 12.81
N ILE A 223 -1.92 -2.46 12.97
CA ILE A 223 -2.75 -1.38 13.49
C ILE A 223 -3.43 -0.70 12.30
N SER A 224 -4.76 -0.69 12.28
CA SER A 224 -5.54 -0.05 11.23
C SER A 224 -5.89 1.40 11.55
N THR A 225 -6.27 2.17 10.52
CA THR A 225 -6.60 3.61 10.57
C THR A 225 -7.96 3.94 11.22
N HIS A 226 -8.30 3.27 12.31
CA HIS A 226 -9.62 3.44 12.92
C HIS A 226 -9.76 4.80 13.63
N PRO A 227 -10.99 5.30 13.78
CA PRO A 227 -11.26 6.48 14.60
C PRO A 227 -10.65 6.32 16.01
N GLY A 228 -10.08 7.40 16.55
CA GLY A 228 -9.52 7.44 17.92
C GLY A 228 -8.00 7.30 18.06
N ILE A 229 -7.29 6.70 17.10
CA ILE A 229 -5.82 6.59 17.17
C ILE A 229 -5.07 7.76 16.53
N ALA A 230 -5.69 8.49 15.61
CA ALA A 230 -5.06 9.62 14.94
C ALA A 230 -5.12 10.90 15.82
N THR A 231 -4.56 10.82 17.03
CA THR A 231 -4.42 11.99 17.92
C THR A 231 -3.27 12.89 17.45
N PRO A 232 -3.23 14.18 17.85
CA PRO A 232 -2.13 15.07 17.47
C PRO A 232 -0.74 14.52 17.86
N GLU A 233 -0.64 13.88 19.02
CA GLU A 233 0.61 13.27 19.51
C GLU A 233 1.05 12.10 18.62
N VAL A 234 0.11 11.21 18.25
CA VAL A 234 0.38 10.07 17.36
C VAL A 234 0.76 10.54 15.96
N VAL A 235 0.04 11.53 15.42
CA VAL A 235 0.35 12.14 14.11
C VAL A 235 1.75 12.76 14.11
N ASN A 236 2.12 13.48 15.17
CA ASN A 236 3.44 14.06 15.30
C ASN A 236 4.54 13.00 15.38
N ALA A 237 4.34 11.93 16.16
CA ALA A 237 5.26 10.80 16.20
C ALA A 237 5.46 10.15 14.82
N GLY A 238 4.41 10.06 14.01
CA GLY A 238 4.48 9.57 12.64
C GLY A 238 5.29 10.46 11.71
N ARG A 239 5.14 11.79 11.81
CA ARG A 239 5.95 12.75 11.06
C ARG A 239 7.43 12.61 11.39
N ILE A 240 7.75 12.54 12.69
CA ILE A 240 9.12 12.34 13.18
C ILE A 240 9.68 11.01 12.66
N TYR A 241 8.89 9.94 12.68
CA TYR A 241 9.31 8.64 12.15
C TYR A 241 9.73 8.72 10.68
N VAL A 242 8.86 9.25 9.81
CA VAL A 242 9.15 9.36 8.36
C VAL A 242 10.39 10.21 8.13
N ARG A 243 10.48 11.37 8.79
CA ARG A 243 11.64 12.26 8.69
C ARG A 243 12.94 11.55 9.09
N ASN A 244 12.94 10.86 10.22
CA ASN A 244 14.12 10.16 10.72
C ASN A 244 14.56 9.01 9.81
N ILE A 245 13.62 8.28 9.20
CA ILE A 245 13.94 7.24 8.22
C ILE A 245 14.64 7.85 7.00
N ILE A 246 14.10 8.93 6.47
CA ILE A 246 14.64 9.61 5.28
C ILE A 246 16.02 10.23 5.61
N ASP A 247 16.19 10.84 6.79
CA ASP A 247 17.47 11.37 7.25
C ASP A 247 18.51 10.27 7.45
N THR A 248 18.12 9.15 8.07
CA THR A 248 19.00 7.99 8.25
C THR A 248 19.45 7.44 6.90
N ALA A 249 18.54 7.31 5.94
CA ALA A 249 18.86 6.87 4.60
C ALA A 249 19.84 7.83 3.90
N ARG A 250 19.61 9.14 3.99
CA ARG A 250 20.52 10.16 3.46
C ARG A 250 21.91 10.07 4.09
N THR A 251 22.00 9.99 5.41
CA THR A 251 23.28 9.83 6.13
C THR A 251 24.00 8.55 5.73
N ASN A 252 23.28 7.43 5.55
CA ASN A 252 23.87 6.17 5.10
C ASN A 252 24.44 6.26 3.67
N LEU A 253 23.79 7.01 2.77
CA LEU A 253 24.31 7.28 1.44
C LEU A 253 25.56 8.18 1.51
N GLN A 254 25.54 9.21 2.36
CA GLN A 254 26.66 10.13 2.55
C GLN A 254 27.92 9.41 3.07
N LYS A 255 27.77 8.45 4.00
CA LYS A 255 28.87 7.58 4.47
C LYS A 255 29.52 6.77 3.33
N LYS A 256 28.82 6.62 2.21
CA LYS A 256 29.30 5.92 1.00
C LYS A 256 29.75 6.89 -0.09
N GLY A 257 29.95 8.17 0.25
CA GLY A 257 30.36 9.22 -0.67
C GLY A 257 29.25 9.73 -1.60
N ILE A 258 27.99 9.35 -1.36
CA ILE A 258 26.85 9.80 -2.17
C ILE A 258 26.11 10.90 -1.43
N TYR A 259 26.25 12.13 -1.92
CA TYR A 259 25.59 13.30 -1.36
C TYR A 259 24.24 13.51 -2.02
N ILE A 260 23.18 13.55 -1.20
CA ILE A 260 21.82 13.90 -1.63
C ILE A 260 21.48 15.27 -1.05
N SER A 261 20.96 16.18 -1.88
CA SER A 261 20.62 17.53 -1.46
C SER A 261 19.47 17.52 -0.44
N THR A 262 19.41 18.55 0.40
CA THR A 262 18.28 18.74 1.34
C THR A 262 16.96 18.84 0.59
N GLN A 263 16.93 19.53 -0.54
CA GLN A 263 15.74 19.67 -1.38
C GLN A 263 15.20 18.31 -1.83
N ILE A 264 16.03 17.41 -2.40
CA ILE A 264 15.58 16.07 -2.81
C ILE A 264 15.09 15.27 -1.60
N THR A 265 15.77 15.43 -0.46
CA THR A 265 15.42 14.75 0.79
C THR A 265 14.04 15.19 1.31
N ASP A 266 13.78 16.50 1.29
CA ASP A 266 12.50 17.11 1.66
C ASP A 266 11.35 16.61 0.77
N MET A 267 11.65 16.41 -0.50
CA MET A 267 10.70 15.89 -1.46
C MET A 267 10.46 14.39 -1.25
N ALA A 268 11.50 13.61 -0.95
CA ALA A 268 11.35 12.18 -0.64
C ALA A 268 10.45 11.95 0.57
N GLU A 269 10.59 12.76 1.61
CA GLU A 269 9.70 12.76 2.77
C GLU A 269 8.24 13.03 2.37
N ARG A 270 7.98 14.05 1.54
CA ARG A 270 6.63 14.35 1.04
C ARG A 270 6.05 13.19 0.22
N LEU A 271 6.80 12.71 -0.77
CA LEU A 271 6.32 11.67 -1.69
C LEU A 271 6.04 10.36 -0.94
N SER A 272 6.78 10.05 0.12
CA SER A 272 6.49 8.90 1.01
C SER A 272 5.11 8.96 1.69
N ILE A 273 4.45 10.12 1.67
CA ILE A 273 3.05 10.30 2.10
C ILE A 273 2.12 10.29 0.89
N VAL A 274 2.46 11.02 -0.17
CA VAL A 274 1.66 11.12 -1.40
C VAL A 274 1.35 9.74 -1.98
N GLU A 275 2.33 8.83 -1.99
CA GLU A 275 2.18 7.45 -2.49
C GLU A 275 1.07 6.64 -1.80
N HIS A 276 0.65 7.03 -0.59
CA HIS A 276 -0.38 6.31 0.19
C HIS A 276 -1.69 7.07 0.32
N VAL A 277 -1.84 8.17 -0.41
CA VAL A 277 -3.11 8.90 -0.48
C VAL A 277 -4.04 8.20 -1.46
N ASP A 278 -5.11 7.61 -0.95
CA ASP A 278 -6.17 7.06 -1.79
C ASP A 278 -6.87 8.18 -2.58
N HIS A 279 -6.88 8.06 -3.91
CA HIS A 279 -7.44 9.10 -4.80
C HIS A 279 -8.94 9.32 -4.60
N GLN A 280 -9.71 8.28 -4.27
CA GLN A 280 -11.13 8.42 -4.02
C GLN A 280 -11.36 9.17 -2.71
N ARG A 281 -10.61 8.84 -1.65
CA ARG A 281 -10.67 9.57 -0.38
C ARG A 281 -10.23 11.02 -0.59
N PHE A 282 -9.18 11.26 -1.34
CA PHE A 282 -8.70 12.62 -1.64
C PHE A 282 -9.80 13.48 -2.27
N ASN A 283 -10.57 12.94 -3.21
CA ASN A 283 -11.65 13.69 -3.86
C ASN A 283 -12.89 13.92 -2.97
N ASN A 284 -13.09 13.12 -1.91
CA ASN A 284 -14.37 13.06 -1.19
C ASN A 284 -14.26 13.34 0.32
N GLU A 285 -13.06 13.35 0.90
CA GLU A 285 -12.82 13.54 2.33
C GLU A 285 -12.02 14.82 2.57
N TYR A 286 -12.14 15.36 3.79
CA TYR A 286 -11.27 16.45 4.24
C TYR A 286 -9.81 15.97 4.31
N HIS A 287 -8.94 16.52 3.46
CA HIS A 287 -7.59 16.00 3.23
C HIS A 287 -6.74 15.82 4.50
N PRO A 288 -6.78 16.72 5.50
CA PRO A 288 -6.06 16.50 6.77
C PRO A 288 -6.36 15.18 7.45
N ASN A 289 -7.58 14.65 7.34
CA ASN A 289 -7.91 13.34 7.91
C ASN A 289 -7.11 12.22 7.25
N ILE A 290 -6.89 12.32 5.94
CA ILE A 290 -6.14 11.33 5.16
C ILE A 290 -4.67 11.36 5.56
N TYR A 291 -4.08 12.55 5.66
CA TYR A 291 -2.69 12.72 6.09
C TYR A 291 -2.48 12.24 7.53
N ASN A 292 -3.40 12.58 8.43
CA ASN A 292 -3.34 12.14 9.83
C ASN A 292 -3.44 10.61 9.95
N ASP A 293 -4.31 9.97 9.16
CA ASP A 293 -4.40 8.51 9.08
C ASP A 293 -3.04 7.89 8.65
N ILE A 294 -2.40 8.45 7.61
CA ILE A 294 -1.12 7.96 7.09
C ILE A 294 -0.01 8.11 8.15
N PHE A 295 0.10 9.28 8.80
CA PHE A 295 1.10 9.48 9.84
C PHE A 295 0.84 8.58 11.06
N ALA A 296 -0.43 8.39 11.44
CA ALA A 296 -0.76 7.48 12.54
C ALA A 296 -0.34 6.03 12.24
N LEU A 297 -0.47 5.58 10.99
CA LEU A 297 0.05 4.29 10.56
C LEU A 297 1.57 4.20 10.74
N TYR A 298 2.32 5.21 10.28
CA TYR A 298 3.78 5.25 10.47
C TYR A 298 4.18 5.21 11.95
N ALA A 299 3.48 5.94 12.81
CA ALA A 299 3.78 6.00 14.24
C ALA A 299 3.57 4.64 14.95
N LEU A 300 2.50 3.92 14.58
CA LEU A 300 2.03 2.75 15.33
C LEU A 300 2.54 1.44 14.74
N ASN A 301 2.69 1.35 13.41
CA ASN A 301 3.23 0.17 12.74
C ASN A 301 4.75 0.26 12.47
N GLU A 302 5.34 1.46 12.48
CA GLU A 302 6.77 1.71 12.24
C GLU A 302 7.26 0.96 11.00
N GLY A 303 8.30 0.12 11.10
CA GLY A 303 8.86 -0.63 9.97
C GLY A 303 7.92 -1.66 9.34
N GLN A 304 6.72 -1.88 9.93
CA GLN A 304 5.68 -2.71 9.34
C GLN A 304 4.68 -1.90 8.50
N THR A 305 4.73 -0.57 8.53
CA THR A 305 3.79 0.28 7.81
C THR A 305 3.85 -0.01 6.31
N TYR A 306 2.68 -0.26 5.70
CA TYR A 306 2.52 -0.58 4.28
C TYR A 306 3.25 -1.85 3.81
N ARG A 307 3.65 -2.74 4.73
CA ARG A 307 4.24 -4.06 4.42
C ARG A 307 3.42 -4.91 3.44
N TYR A 308 2.11 -4.70 3.45
CA TYR A 308 1.13 -5.44 2.65
C TYR A 308 0.55 -4.60 1.50
N SER A 309 0.95 -3.34 1.36
CA SER A 309 0.53 -2.49 0.25
C SER A 309 1.33 -2.85 -0.99
N VAL A 310 0.66 -3.45 -1.97
CA VAL A 310 1.24 -3.80 -3.27
C VAL A 310 0.30 -3.32 -4.36
N SER A 311 0.80 -2.48 -5.28
CA SER A 311 0.04 -2.03 -6.43
C SER A 311 -0.09 -3.12 -7.50
N SER A 312 -0.95 -2.91 -8.50
CA SER A 312 -1.08 -3.81 -9.65
C SER A 312 0.23 -3.95 -10.45
N ALA A 313 1.08 -2.92 -10.43
CA ALA A 313 2.42 -2.94 -11.04
C ALA A 313 3.49 -3.57 -10.12
N GLY A 314 3.11 -4.09 -8.96
CA GLY A 314 4.01 -4.67 -7.97
C GLY A 314 4.77 -3.64 -7.13
N ALA A 315 4.37 -2.36 -7.17
CA ALA A 315 4.98 -1.32 -6.35
C ALA A 315 4.68 -1.58 -4.88
N GLY A 316 5.67 -1.44 -3.99
CA GLY A 316 5.54 -1.94 -2.62
C GLY A 316 6.13 -1.05 -1.53
N GLY A 317 5.61 -1.22 -0.31
CA GLY A 317 6.18 -0.63 0.91
C GLY A 317 6.04 0.89 1.02
N MET A 318 6.89 1.49 1.84
CA MET A 318 6.87 2.93 2.21
C MET A 318 6.89 3.86 1.00
N VAL A 319 7.67 3.52 -0.03
CA VAL A 319 7.96 4.43 -1.15
C VAL A 319 7.26 4.02 -2.45
N GLN A 320 6.47 2.95 -2.44
CA GLN A 320 5.76 2.41 -3.62
C GLN A 320 6.64 2.35 -4.89
N MET A 321 7.90 1.91 -4.75
CA MET A 321 8.78 1.71 -5.90
C MET A 321 8.47 0.37 -6.57
N ILE A 322 8.46 0.33 -7.90
CA ILE A 322 8.24 -0.90 -8.67
C ILE A 322 9.53 -1.76 -8.78
N PRO A 323 9.42 -3.08 -8.99
CA PRO A 323 10.56 -4.00 -9.00
C PRO A 323 11.66 -3.62 -10.00
N TRP A 324 11.28 -3.23 -11.22
CA TRP A 324 12.24 -2.90 -12.26
C TRP A 324 13.06 -1.64 -11.92
N THR A 325 12.41 -0.59 -11.41
CA THR A 325 13.09 0.63 -10.96
C THR A 325 14.07 0.33 -9.83
N TYR A 326 13.66 -0.50 -8.86
CA TYR A 326 14.54 -0.93 -7.78
C TYR A 326 15.77 -1.67 -8.29
N ASN A 327 15.59 -2.61 -9.22
CA ASN A 327 16.69 -3.36 -9.82
C ASN A 327 17.64 -2.42 -10.60
N MET A 328 17.10 -1.50 -11.39
CA MET A 328 17.89 -0.50 -12.11
C MET A 328 18.76 0.33 -11.15
N ILE A 329 18.17 0.82 -10.04
CA ILE A 329 18.90 1.60 -9.03
C ILE A 329 19.97 0.75 -8.35
N ARG A 330 19.66 -0.49 -7.99
CA ARG A 330 20.65 -1.40 -7.41
C ARG A 330 21.81 -1.67 -8.36
N SER A 331 21.54 -1.88 -9.65
CA SER A 331 22.59 -2.10 -10.66
C SER A 331 23.46 -0.86 -10.84
N ARG A 332 22.86 0.33 -10.93
CA ARG A 332 23.58 1.59 -11.11
C ARG A 332 24.40 1.99 -9.88
N TYR A 333 23.87 1.74 -8.68
CA TYR A 333 24.48 2.10 -7.40
C TYR A 333 24.87 0.85 -6.60
N TYR A 334 25.53 -0.12 -7.25
CA TYR A 334 25.85 -1.43 -6.66
C TYR A 334 26.69 -1.32 -5.38
N SER A 335 27.58 -0.32 -5.29
CA SER A 335 28.42 -0.05 -4.12
C SER A 335 27.61 0.35 -2.88
N VAL A 336 26.35 0.75 -3.03
CA VAL A 336 25.46 1.05 -1.91
C VAL A 336 25.01 -0.22 -1.19
N GLY A 337 25.06 -1.40 -1.82
CA GLY A 337 24.63 -2.64 -1.16
C GLY A 337 23.17 -2.61 -0.73
N LEU A 338 22.28 -2.14 -1.62
CA LEU A 338 20.83 -2.29 -1.43
C LEU A 338 20.45 -3.77 -1.39
N MET A 339 19.39 -4.11 -0.64
CA MET A 339 18.95 -5.50 -0.48
C MET A 339 18.69 -6.21 -1.83
N PRO A 340 19.09 -7.49 -1.99
CA PRO A 340 18.92 -8.21 -3.24
C PRO A 340 17.47 -8.63 -3.49
N ASP A 341 16.72 -8.96 -2.44
CA ASP A 341 15.30 -9.24 -2.56
C ASP A 341 14.49 -7.94 -2.56
N PHE A 342 13.67 -7.75 -3.59
CA PHE A 342 12.87 -6.53 -3.74
C PHE A 342 11.82 -6.41 -2.63
N VAL A 343 11.17 -7.51 -2.25
CA VAL A 343 10.07 -7.50 -1.28
C VAL A 343 10.62 -7.16 0.10
N GLU A 344 11.69 -7.81 0.54
CA GLU A 344 12.40 -7.48 1.77
C GLU A 344 12.96 -6.05 1.72
N GLY A 345 13.53 -5.66 0.59
CA GLY A 345 14.08 -4.33 0.37
C GLY A 345 13.05 -3.22 0.53
N MET A 346 11.84 -3.37 -0.03
CA MET A 346 10.76 -2.39 0.11
C MET A 346 10.08 -2.44 1.47
N ARG A 347 10.13 -3.57 2.17
CA ARG A 347 9.65 -3.71 3.55
C ARG A 347 10.62 -3.10 4.57
N ASN A 348 11.92 -3.04 4.26
CA ASN A 348 12.90 -2.31 5.07
C ASN A 348 12.86 -0.82 4.69
N HIS A 349 12.22 -0.01 5.54
CA HIS A 349 12.01 1.41 5.26
C HIS A 349 13.30 2.20 5.00
N THR A 350 14.39 1.94 5.71
CA THR A 350 15.68 2.61 5.47
C THR A 350 16.26 2.23 4.11
N ASN A 351 16.22 0.95 3.73
CA ASN A 351 16.67 0.50 2.40
C ASN A 351 15.78 1.08 1.29
N ALA A 352 14.45 1.07 1.48
CA ALA A 352 13.49 1.64 0.54
C ALA A 352 13.73 3.15 0.35
N ALA A 353 13.95 3.89 1.44
CA ALA A 353 14.28 5.31 1.42
C ALA A 353 15.63 5.59 0.74
N GLN A 354 16.66 4.76 0.95
CA GLN A 354 17.93 4.89 0.21
C GLN A 354 17.71 4.72 -1.30
N ALA A 355 16.94 3.71 -1.72
CA ALA A 355 16.63 3.50 -3.13
C ALA A 355 15.82 4.67 -3.72
N MET A 356 14.85 5.19 -2.97
CA MET A 356 14.06 6.36 -3.35
C MET A 356 14.94 7.59 -3.55
N LEU A 357 15.81 7.91 -2.60
CA LEU A 357 16.71 9.07 -2.69
C LEU A 357 17.65 8.98 -3.88
N LEU A 358 18.22 7.79 -4.15
CA LEU A 358 19.05 7.55 -5.33
C LEU A 358 18.26 7.74 -6.62
N TYR A 359 17.05 7.19 -6.70
CA TYR A 359 16.18 7.35 -7.87
C TYR A 359 15.79 8.80 -8.09
N MET A 360 15.42 9.52 -7.03
CA MET A 360 15.05 10.94 -7.12
C MET A 360 16.23 11.82 -7.52
N GLN A 361 17.43 11.57 -6.98
CA GLN A 361 18.64 12.29 -7.39
C GLN A 361 18.96 12.07 -8.86
N MET A 362 18.92 10.82 -9.31
CA MET A 362 19.13 10.47 -10.71
C MET A 362 18.09 11.14 -11.61
N THR A 363 16.82 11.06 -11.23
CA THR A 363 15.69 11.66 -11.95
C THR A 363 15.81 13.18 -12.01
N TRP A 364 16.22 13.83 -10.91
CA TRP A 364 16.45 15.26 -10.88
C TRP A 364 17.54 15.65 -11.88
N SER A 365 18.70 15.00 -11.80
CA SER A 365 19.83 15.27 -12.68
C SER A 365 19.43 15.13 -14.15
N ASP A 366 18.72 14.05 -14.49
CA ASP A 366 18.25 13.80 -15.85
C ASP A 366 17.28 14.88 -16.32
N ILE A 367 16.29 15.26 -15.51
CA ILE A 367 15.30 16.31 -15.84
C ILE A 367 15.99 17.67 -16.04
N THR A 368 16.91 18.05 -15.15
CA THR A 368 17.61 19.34 -15.23
C THR A 368 18.71 19.39 -16.28
N SER A 369 19.03 18.27 -16.93
CA SER A 369 19.91 18.28 -18.12
C SER A 369 19.21 18.85 -19.36
N SER A 370 17.87 18.91 -19.35
CA SER A 370 17.07 19.42 -20.46
C SER A 370 16.98 20.94 -20.42
N GLU A 371 17.44 21.62 -21.46
CA GLU A 371 17.30 23.07 -21.65
C GLU A 371 15.84 23.52 -21.53
N THR A 372 14.89 22.79 -22.14
CA THR A 372 13.45 23.09 -22.03
C THR A 372 12.97 23.14 -20.56
N VAL A 373 13.50 22.27 -19.70
CA VAL A 373 13.10 22.20 -18.30
C VAL A 373 13.78 23.33 -17.52
N ASN A 374 15.06 23.60 -17.78
CA ASN A 374 15.77 24.72 -17.15
C ASN A 374 15.12 26.07 -17.47
N ASN A 375 14.73 26.30 -18.73
CA ASN A 375 14.02 27.51 -19.11
C ASN A 375 12.66 27.62 -18.41
N ALA A 376 11.90 26.51 -18.35
CA ALA A 376 10.62 26.49 -17.63
C ALA A 376 10.76 26.73 -16.12
N LEU A 377 11.86 26.28 -15.50
CA LEU A 377 12.19 26.62 -14.12
C LEU A 377 12.52 28.11 -13.95
N ALA A 378 13.32 28.68 -14.85
CA ALA A 378 13.73 30.08 -14.81
C ALA A 378 12.56 31.04 -15.05
N GLU A 379 11.64 30.67 -15.95
CA GLU A 379 10.44 31.44 -16.29
C GLU A 379 9.27 31.20 -15.31
N GLY A 380 9.40 30.27 -14.37
CA GLY A 380 8.34 29.94 -13.41
C GLY A 380 7.17 29.14 -14.00
N ILE A 381 7.31 28.60 -15.22
CA ILE A 381 6.33 27.71 -15.88
C ILE A 381 6.14 26.40 -15.10
N ALA A 382 7.19 25.92 -14.45
CA ALA A 382 7.16 24.75 -13.58
C ALA A 382 8.01 24.97 -12.34
N THR A 383 7.60 24.38 -11.22
CA THR A 383 8.39 24.36 -9.98
C THR A 383 9.20 23.07 -9.85
N PRO A 384 10.31 23.06 -9.09
CA PRO A 384 11.02 21.83 -8.77
C PRO A 384 10.12 20.75 -8.15
N ALA A 385 9.18 21.18 -7.30
CA ALA A 385 8.22 20.30 -6.64
C ALA A 385 7.31 19.58 -7.64
N GLU A 386 6.76 20.31 -8.61
CA GLU A 386 5.92 19.73 -9.66
C GLU A 386 6.70 18.80 -10.57
N LEU A 387 7.91 19.19 -11.00
CA LEU A 387 8.71 18.40 -11.92
C LEU A 387 9.15 17.07 -11.32
N MET A 388 9.61 17.08 -10.07
CA MET A 388 9.99 15.84 -9.39
C MET A 388 8.79 14.95 -9.10
N SER A 389 7.68 15.53 -8.62
CA SER A 389 6.46 14.75 -8.33
C SER A 389 5.94 14.09 -9.61
N ALA A 390 5.89 14.85 -10.72
CA ALA A 390 5.50 14.32 -12.01
C ALA A 390 6.52 13.31 -12.55
N GLY A 391 7.82 13.54 -12.37
CA GLY A 391 8.89 12.66 -12.80
C GLY A 391 8.99 11.37 -12.01
N TYR A 392 8.59 11.39 -10.74
CA TYR A 392 8.56 10.20 -9.87
C TYR A 392 7.35 9.31 -10.19
N ASN A 393 6.16 9.92 -10.33
CA ASN A 393 4.93 9.18 -10.61
C ASN A 393 4.80 8.74 -12.08
N SER A 394 5.45 9.45 -13.01
CA SER A 394 5.37 9.18 -14.44
C SER A 394 6.75 8.97 -15.07
N ASN A 395 6.84 8.95 -16.41
CA ASN A 395 8.13 8.82 -17.08
C ASN A 395 8.82 10.20 -17.17
N PRO A 396 9.95 10.42 -16.47
CA PRO A 396 10.61 11.73 -16.42
C PRO A 396 11.09 12.21 -17.80
N SER A 397 11.42 11.29 -18.71
CA SER A 397 11.85 11.63 -20.08
C SER A 397 10.77 12.33 -20.91
N LYS A 398 9.49 12.19 -20.53
CA LYS A 398 8.37 12.84 -21.23
C LYS A 398 8.12 14.29 -20.79
N LEU A 399 8.65 14.72 -19.64
CA LEU A 399 8.32 16.03 -19.05
C LEU A 399 8.71 17.20 -19.95
N ALA A 400 9.94 17.18 -20.50
CA ALA A 400 10.38 18.22 -21.43
C ALA A 400 9.45 18.33 -22.66
N GLY A 401 8.95 17.20 -23.15
CA GLY A 401 7.98 17.18 -24.25
C GLY A 401 6.63 17.78 -23.88
N TYR A 402 6.12 17.53 -22.66
CA TYR A 402 4.89 18.18 -22.19
C TYR A 402 5.06 19.68 -22.04
N ILE A 403 6.17 20.13 -21.45
CA ILE A 403 6.49 21.55 -21.28
C ILE A 403 6.60 22.26 -22.62
N ARG A 404 7.36 21.70 -23.57
CA ARG A 404 7.53 22.29 -24.90
C ARG A 404 6.21 22.48 -25.64
N ARG A 405 5.27 21.54 -25.51
CA ARG A 405 3.98 21.61 -26.21
C ARG A 405 2.95 22.45 -25.47
N GLY A 406 3.00 22.48 -24.14
CA GLY A 406 1.96 23.08 -23.31
C GLY A 406 2.31 24.45 -22.73
N GLY A 407 3.59 24.84 -22.68
CA GLY A 407 4.03 26.02 -21.94
C GLY A 407 3.51 25.98 -20.51
N GLU A 408 2.92 27.07 -20.03
CA GLU A 408 2.23 27.16 -18.73
C GLU A 408 1.14 26.09 -18.52
N ASN A 409 0.53 25.61 -19.61
CA ASN A 409 -0.53 24.60 -19.60
C ASN A 409 -0.01 23.15 -19.70
N TRP A 410 1.29 22.90 -19.56
CA TRP A 410 1.88 21.56 -19.69
C TRP A 410 1.25 20.50 -18.78
N LYS A 411 0.80 20.90 -17.59
CA LYS A 411 0.07 20.04 -16.63
C LYS A 411 -1.23 19.48 -17.20
N SER A 412 -1.82 20.11 -18.22
CA SER A 412 -3.00 19.56 -18.92
C SER A 412 -2.66 18.34 -19.79
N LEU A 413 -1.38 18.18 -20.18
CA LEU A 413 -0.92 17.14 -21.11
C LEU A 413 -0.37 15.89 -20.42
N ILE A 414 -0.11 15.94 -19.11
CA ILE A 414 0.38 14.79 -18.34
C ILE A 414 -0.74 13.77 -18.09
N PRO A 415 -0.41 12.51 -17.74
CA PRO A 415 -1.41 11.49 -17.42
C PRO A 415 -2.35 11.93 -16.29
N ARG A 416 -3.62 11.49 -16.33
CA ARG A 416 -4.65 11.85 -15.35
C ARG A 416 -4.20 11.56 -13.91
N GLU A 417 -3.60 10.40 -13.69
CA GLU A 417 -3.09 10.00 -12.37
C GLU A 417 -2.05 10.97 -11.85
N THR A 418 -1.09 11.36 -12.69
CA THR A 418 -0.05 12.33 -12.35
C THR A 418 -0.63 13.71 -12.05
N LYS A 419 -1.73 14.12 -12.69
CA LYS A 419 -2.43 15.36 -12.32
C LYS A 419 -2.97 15.30 -10.88
N ILE A 420 -3.57 14.18 -10.49
CA ILE A 420 -4.06 13.98 -9.11
C ILE A 420 -2.86 14.01 -8.16
N TYR A 421 -1.75 13.37 -8.52
CA TYR A 421 -0.52 13.38 -7.74
C TYR A 421 0.00 14.80 -7.46
N LEU A 422 0.01 15.68 -8.47
CA LEU A 422 0.36 17.10 -8.29
C LEU A 422 -0.62 17.84 -7.38
N GLN A 423 -1.92 17.54 -7.48
CA GLN A 423 -2.94 18.12 -6.59
C GLN A 423 -2.76 17.69 -5.13
N ILE A 424 -2.43 16.42 -4.91
CA ILE A 424 -2.14 15.90 -3.55
C ILE A 424 -0.92 16.60 -2.97
N ASN A 425 0.16 16.75 -3.75
CA ASN A 425 1.36 17.44 -3.30
C ASN A 425 1.06 18.92 -2.95
N ALA A 426 0.33 19.63 -3.80
CA ALA A 426 -0.09 21.01 -3.54
C ALA A 426 -1.03 21.13 -2.32
N SER A 427 -1.82 20.10 -2.03
CA SER A 427 -2.65 20.02 -0.83
C SER A 427 -1.82 19.77 0.43
N MET A 428 -0.77 18.96 0.35
CA MET A 428 0.16 18.77 1.48
C MET A 428 0.82 20.08 1.90
N ASP A 429 1.22 20.94 0.96
CA ASP A 429 1.82 22.23 1.30
C ASP A 429 0.88 23.13 2.14
N ARG A 430 -0.44 22.95 2.01
CA ARG A 430 -1.44 23.72 2.76
C ARG A 430 -1.71 23.13 4.15
N PHE A 431 -1.72 21.81 4.26
CA PHE A 431 -2.25 21.12 5.44
C PHE A 431 -1.21 20.38 6.28
N VAL A 432 -0.02 20.19 5.73
CA VAL A 432 1.08 19.45 6.34
C VAL A 432 2.27 20.40 6.37
N PRO A 433 2.27 21.41 7.28
CA PRO A 433 3.35 22.38 7.34
C PRO A 433 4.67 21.65 7.52
N TYR A 434 5.62 22.02 6.67
CA TYR A 434 6.89 21.35 6.52
C TYR A 434 8.01 22.31 6.92
N ILE A 435 8.98 21.81 7.70
CA ILE A 435 10.18 22.58 8.05
C ILE A 435 11.30 22.11 7.12
N PRO A 436 11.74 22.94 6.16
CA PRO A 436 12.84 22.61 5.27
C PRO A 436 14.08 22.18 6.04
N ARG A 437 14.80 21.17 5.52
CA ARG A 437 16.09 20.80 6.09
C ARG A 437 17.08 21.94 5.85
N THR A 438 17.76 22.38 6.90
CA THR A 438 18.89 23.31 6.79
C THR A 438 20.04 22.64 6.02
N LYS A 439 20.78 23.45 5.25
CA LYS A 439 21.84 23.01 4.33
C LYS A 439 22.87 22.09 4.99
#